data_AF-A0A4R3U6T3-F1
#
_entry.id   AF-A0A4R3U6T3-F1
#
_cell.length_a   1.000
_cell.length_b   1.000
_cell.length_c   1.000
_cell.angle_alpha   90.00
_cell.angle_beta   90.00
_cell.angle_gamma   90.00
#
_symmetry.space_group_name_H-M   'P 1'
#
loop_
_entity.id
_entity.type
_entity.pdbx_description
1 polymer ?
#
loop_
_entity_poly.entity_id
_entity_poly.type
_entity_poly.pdbx_seq_one_letter_code
_entity_poly.pdbx_strand_id
1 'polypeptide(L)' 'MKDLKAELEKLLVNAEDCDLIARLAADQEKRETFGRIAKQLREMASELSAEIAARLTAAGGKREDDASA' A
#
# COMPACT_ATOMS: atom_id res chain seq x y z
N MET A 1 -2.92 -11.88 -7.76
CA MET A 1 -2.58 -11.53 -6.36
C MET A 1 -1.09 -11.20 -6.18
N LYS A 2 -0.15 -11.86 -6.86
CA LYS A 2 1.27 -11.51 -6.79
C LYS A 2 1.53 -10.07 -7.23
N ASP A 3 0.83 -9.61 -8.27
CA ASP A 3 1.02 -8.25 -8.82
C ASP A 3 0.54 -7.15 -7.86
N LEU A 4 -0.60 -7.36 -7.19
CA LEU A 4 -1.10 -6.40 -6.19
C LEU A 4 -0.21 -6.31 -4.95
N LYS A 5 0.37 -7.45 -4.51
CA LYS A 5 1.32 -7.46 -3.40
C LYS A 5 2.64 -6.77 -3.76
N ALA A 6 3.12 -6.96 -4.99
CA ALA A 6 4.32 -6.27 -5.48
C ALA A 6 4.09 -4.75 -5.62
N GLU A 7 2.91 -4.33 -6.08
CA GLU A 7 2.57 -2.91 -6.14
C GLU A 7 2.44 -2.30 -4.73
N LEU A 8 1.87 -3.03 -3.77
CA LEU A 8 1.83 -2.61 -2.37
C LEU A 8 3.24 -2.42 -1.79
N GLU A 9 4.14 -3.38 -2.00
CA GLU A 9 5.52 -3.29 -1.55
C GLU A 9 6.24 -2.08 -2.18
N LYS A 10 6.04 -1.86 -3.48
CA LYS A 10 6.59 -0.70 -4.19
C LYS A 10 6.10 0.63 -3.61
N LEU A 11 4.81 0.74 -3.30
CA LEU A 11 4.25 1.95 -2.67
C LEU A 11 4.89 2.21 -1.30
N LEU A 12 5.09 1.16 -0.50
CA LEU A 12 5.71 1.27 0.83
C LEU A 12 7.18 1.66 0.74
N VAL A 13 7.96 1.02 -0.14
CA VAL A 13 9.38 1.36 -0.38
C VAL A 13 9.51 2.81 -0.82
N ASN A 14 8.71 3.24 -1.81
CA ASN A 14 8.75 4.63 -2.27
C ASN A 14 8.36 5.62 -1.15
N ALA A 15 7.45 5.23 -0.26
CA ALA A 15 7.06 6.07 0.88
C ALA A 15 8.21 6.22 1.89
N GLU A 16 8.93 5.14 2.17
CA GLU A 16 10.12 5.15 3.04
C GLU A 16 11.24 5.98 2.42
N ASP A 17 11.51 5.83 1.12
CA ASP A 17 12.50 6.63 0.40
C ASP A 17 12.15 8.13 0.44
N CYS A 18 10.90 8.49 0.17
CA CYS A 18 10.46 9.88 0.24
C CYS A 18 10.55 10.45 1.66
N ASP A 19 10.17 9.67 2.68
CA ASP A 19 10.28 10.11 4.08
C ASP A 19 11.75 10.29 4.50
N LEU A 20 12.64 9.41 4.05
CA LEU A 20 14.08 9.55 4.28
C LEU A 20 14.63 10.82 3.61
N ILE A 21 14.27 11.09 2.35
CA ILE A 21 14.65 12.33 1.66
C ILE A 21 14.13 13.55 2.43
N ALA A 22 12.88 13.52 2.89
CA ALA A 22 12.30 14.61 3.68
C ALA A 22 13.05 14.86 5.00
N ARG A 23 13.53 13.81 5.67
CA ARG A 23 14.32 13.94 6.90
C ARG A 23 15.73 14.48 6.66
N LEU A 24 16.32 14.15 5.51
CA LEU A 24 17.68 14.54 5.15
C LEU A 24 17.77 15.90 4.43
N ALA A 25 16.66 16.40 3.88
CA ALA A 25 16.66 17.64 3.12
C ALA A 25 16.93 18.86 4.04
N ALA A 26 17.92 19.68 3.66
CA ALA A 26 18.23 20.94 4.33
C ALA A 26 17.22 22.04 3.95
N ASP A 27 16.77 22.01 2.70
CA ASP A 27 15.79 22.94 2.13
C ASP A 27 14.36 22.62 2.61
N GLN A 28 13.64 23.65 3.07
CA GLN A 28 12.32 23.48 3.68
C GLN A 28 11.26 23.02 2.67
N GLU A 29 11.25 23.58 1.47
CA GLU A 29 10.27 23.22 0.43
C GLU A 29 10.42 21.75 0.03
N LYS A 30 11.66 21.27 -0.11
CA LYS A 30 11.94 19.85 -0.35
C LYS A 30 11.47 18.97 0.80
N ARG A 31 11.73 19.35 2.06
CA ARG A 31 11.24 18.58 3.23
C ARG A 31 9.72 18.41 3.18
N GLU A 32 9.00 19.50 2.96
CA GLU A 32 7.53 19.50 2.93
C GLU A 32 6.99 18.69 1.74
N THR A 33 7.60 18.85 0.56
CA THR A 33 7.18 18.15 -0.65
C THR A 33 7.34 16.64 -0.53
N PHE A 34 8.52 16.17 -0.13
CA PHE A 34 8.76 14.74 0.03
C PHE A 34 7.97 14.14 1.20
N GLY A 35 7.77 14.90 2.29
CA GLY A 35 6.91 14.49 3.39
C GLY A 35 5.45 14.29 2.96
N ARG A 36 4.92 15.20 2.13
CA ARG A 36 3.58 15.06 1.55
C ARG A 36 3.46 13.85 0.63
N ILE A 37 4.45 13.61 -0.22
CA ILE A 37 4.47 12.45 -1.13
C ILE A 37 4.52 11.14 -0.32
N ALA A 38 5.38 11.05 0.70
CA ALA A 38 5.46 9.89 1.57
C ALA A 38 4.11 9.59 2.26
N LYS A 39 3.40 10.63 2.69
CA LYS A 39 2.05 10.47 3.26
C LYS A 39 1.06 9.92 2.24
N GLN A 40 1.01 10.49 1.03
CA GLN A 40 0.11 10.04 -0.04
C GLN A 40 0.38 8.60 -0.46
N LEU A 41 1.64 8.20 -0.55
CA LEU A 41 2.04 6.82 -0.86
C LEU A 41 1.55 5.83 0.21
N ARG A 42 1.62 6.20 1.50
CA ARG A 42 1.09 5.39 2.61
C ARG A 42 -0.44 5.28 2.57
N GLU A 43 -1.14 6.36 2.21
CA GLU A 43 -2.59 6.35 2.03
C GLU A 43 -3.00 5.36 0.92
N MET A 44 -2.37 5.46 -0.25
CA MET A 44 -2.60 4.51 -1.36
C MET A 44 -2.26 3.06 -0.98
N ALA A 45 -1.15 2.85 -0.25
CA ALA A 45 -0.78 1.53 0.25
C ALA A 45 -1.84 0.97 1.21
N SER A 46 -2.40 1.80 2.09
CA SER A 46 -3.47 1.41 3.00
C SER A 46 -4.71 0.96 2.22
N GLU A 47 -5.16 1.73 1.24
CA GLU A 47 -6.30 1.39 0.38
C GLU A 47 -6.07 0.08 -0.37
N LEU A 48 -4.89 -0.09 -0.98
CA LEU A 48 -4.54 -1.30 -1.70
C LEU A 48 -4.46 -2.53 -0.77
N SER A 49 -3.95 -2.36 0.45
CA SER A 49 -3.91 -3.43 1.43
C SER A 49 -5.32 -3.89 1.85
N ALA A 50 -6.26 -2.96 2.00
CA ALA A 50 -7.65 -3.25 2.32
C ALA A 50 -8.33 -4.00 1.17
N GLU A 51 -8.10 -3.59 -0.08
CA GLU A 51 -8.60 -4.28 -1.27
C GLU A 51 -8.04 -5.70 -1.39
N ILE A 52 -6.74 -5.88 -1.16
CA ILE A 52 -6.11 -7.21 -1.12
C ILE A 52 -6.78 -8.08 -0.05
N ALA A 53 -7.02 -7.55 1.16
CA ALA A 53 -7.68 -8.27 2.23
C ALA A 53 -9.13 -8.66 1.87
N ALA A 54 -9.90 -7.73 1.30
CA ALA A 54 -11.28 -7.98 0.85
C ALA A 54 -11.35 -9.07 -0.22
N ARG A 55 -10.39 -9.12 -1.16
CA ARG A 55 -10.33 -10.20 -2.15
C ARG A 55 -9.96 -11.54 -1.55
N LEU A 56 -9.09 -11.57 -0.53
CA LEU A 56 -8.74 -12.80 0.17
C LEU A 56 -9.92 -13.37 0.96
N THR A 57 -10.72 -12.51 1.62
CA THR A 57 -11.92 -12.95 2.33
C THR A 57 -12.99 -13.45 1.36
N ALA A 58 -13.23 -12.75 0.25
CA ALA A 58 -14.17 -13.17 -0.79
C ALA A 58 -13.77 -14.49 -1.49
N ALA A 59 -12.47 -14.74 -1.69
CA ALA A 59 -11.98 -15.99 -2.26
C ALA A 59 -12.07 -17.18 -1.27
N GLY A 60 -12.09 -16.91 0.04
CA GLY A 60 -12.23 -17.92 1.08
C GLY A 60 -13.65 -18.49 1.20
N GLY A 61 -14.68 -17.66 0.96
CA GLY A 61 -16.09 -18.03 1.15
C GLY A 61 -16.72 -18.87 0.04
N LYS A 62 -16.05 -19.08 -1.10
CA LYS A 62 -16.62 -19.77 -2.27
C LYS A 62 -16.49 -21.30 -2.25
N ARG A 63 -16.05 -21.90 -1.13
CA ARG A 63 -15.73 -23.34 -1.02
C ARG A 63 -16.75 -24.18 -0.23
N GLU A 64 -17.81 -23.59 0.33
CA GLU A 64 -18.79 -24.32 1.17
C GLU A 64 -20.14 -24.63 0.50
N ASP A 65 -20.44 -24.09 -0.69
CA ASP A 65 -21.78 -24.23 -1.31
C ASP A 65 -21.92 -25.40 -2.32
N ASP A 66 -20.92 -26.28 -2.49
CA ASP A 66 -20.99 -27.46 -3.40
C ASP A 66 -21.10 -28.81 -2.65
N ALA A 67 -21.33 -28.79 -1.33
CA ALA A 67 -21.50 -29.99 -0.52
C ALA A 67 -22.91 -30.08 0.10
N SER A 68 -23.94 -30.07 -0.74
CA SER A 68 -25.25 -30.59 -0.36
C SER A 68 -25.91 -31.22 -1.58
N ALA A 69 -25.53 -32.48 -1.84
CA ALA A 69 -26.29 -33.42 -2.65
C ALA A 69 -27.38 -34.08 -1.80
#